data_AF-S2E4L4-F1
#
_entry.id   AF-S2E4L4-F1
#
_cell.length_a   1.000
_cell.length_b   1.000
_cell.length_c   1.000
_cell.angle_alpha   90.00
_cell.angle_beta   90.00
_cell.angle_gamma   90.00
#
_symmetry.space_group_name_H-M   'P 1'
#
loop_
_entity.id
_entity.type
_entity.pdbx_description
1 polymer ?
#
loop_
_entity_poly.entity_id
_entity_poly.type
_entity_poly.pdbx_seq_one_letter_code
_entity_poly.pdbx_strand_id
1 'polypeptide(L)'
;MKYVVIFLILLATVSVSFAEPQDMVSEEPIMIKLHQTISFGALTVSFSEIDDSRCPVDVTCVWEGRASVTFNVYDKIQNQTLTLTTNEIQSQNVGSYKITLIDVLPYPVSTTNISKDYVATIIISKNKNDLIMSPLKQFKNGTPGKLIECNPGLSLIIKNYHGSPACVKPETKIKLIERNWTTNAF
;
A
#
# COMPACT_ATOMS: atom_id res chain seq x y z
N MET A 1 27.42 -42.86 45.79
CA MET A 1 27.58 -42.65 44.34
C MET A 1 26.27 -42.99 43.65
N LYS A 2 25.41 -41.99 43.39
CA LYS A 2 24.20 -42.07 42.55
C LYS A 2 23.56 -40.68 42.55
N TYR A 3 24.01 -39.79 41.67
CA TYR A 3 23.28 -38.59 41.32
C TYR A 3 22.91 -38.67 39.85
N VAL A 4 21.62 -38.93 39.66
CA VAL A 4 20.86 -38.76 38.44
C VAL A 4 20.90 -37.27 38.11
N VAL A 5 21.60 -36.90 37.03
CA VAL A 5 21.46 -35.57 36.42
C VAL A 5 20.93 -35.81 35.01
N ILE A 6 19.60 -35.86 34.93
CA ILE A 6 18.88 -35.82 33.66
C ILE A 6 18.88 -34.35 33.23
N PHE A 7 19.76 -34.01 32.29
CA PHE A 7 19.70 -32.74 31.57
C PHE A 7 19.00 -32.99 30.24
N LEU A 8 17.66 -33.05 30.30
CA LEU A 8 16.78 -33.04 29.12
C LEU A 8 16.75 -31.60 28.60
N ILE A 9 17.67 -31.29 27.67
CA ILE A 9 17.72 -30.01 26.98
C ILE A 9 16.47 -29.91 26.11
N LEU A 10 15.48 -29.16 26.59
CA LEU A 10 14.32 -28.71 25.83
C LEU A 10 14.84 -27.80 24.70
N LEU A 11 14.99 -28.34 23.49
CA LEU A 11 15.20 -27.56 22.27
C LEU A 11 13.92 -26.78 21.99
N ALA A 12 13.78 -25.62 22.63
CA ALA A 12 12.78 -24.64 22.24
C ALA A 12 13.14 -24.15 20.84
N THR A 13 12.47 -24.70 19.83
CA THR A 13 12.52 -24.18 18.46
C THR A 13 11.84 -22.81 18.49
N VAL A 14 12.64 -21.76 18.66
CA VAL A 14 12.21 -20.40 18.41
C VAL A 14 11.95 -20.32 16.91
N SER A 15 10.68 -20.47 16.52
CA SER A 15 10.22 -20.10 15.21
C SER A 15 10.36 -18.58 15.10
N VAL A 16 11.47 -18.15 14.49
CA VAL A 16 11.64 -16.76 14.08
C VAL A 16 10.63 -16.51 12.96
N SER A 17 9.48 -15.94 13.30
CA SER A 17 8.56 -15.41 12.30
C SER A 17 9.23 -14.21 11.64
N PHE A 18 9.72 -14.41 10.42
CA PHE A 18 10.08 -13.31 9.53
C PHE A 18 8.78 -12.64 9.09
N ALA A 19 8.45 -11.49 9.68
CA ALA A 19 7.49 -10.59 9.07
C ALA A 19 8.17 -9.98 7.84
N GLU A 20 7.67 -10.28 6.64
CA GLU A 20 8.14 -9.61 5.42
C GLU A 20 7.82 -8.12 5.51
N PRO A 21 8.81 -7.22 5.29
CA PRO A 21 8.54 -5.79 5.20
C PRO A 21 7.70 -5.54 3.95
N GLN A 22 6.44 -5.15 4.16
CA GLN A 22 5.55 -4.78 3.07
C GLN A 22 5.80 -3.33 2.69
N ASP A 23 6.70 -3.12 1.73
CA ASP A 23 6.99 -1.80 1.15
C ASP A 23 5.74 -1.24 0.45
N MET A 24 4.95 -0.46 1.19
CA MET A 24 3.85 0.33 0.64
C MET A 24 4.43 1.62 0.05
N VAL A 25 4.23 1.85 -1.26
CA VAL A 25 4.56 3.13 -1.87
C VAL A 25 3.38 4.08 -1.65
N SER A 26 3.57 5.14 -0.86
CA SER A 26 2.67 6.31 -0.76
C SER A 26 3.31 7.39 0.09
N GLU A 27 3.46 8.62 -0.40
CA GLU A 27 4.16 9.63 0.41
C GLU A 27 3.55 11.04 0.48
N GLU A 28 2.45 11.37 -0.23
CA GLU A 28 1.83 12.69 -0.06
C GLU A 28 0.30 12.64 0.16
N PRO A 29 -0.22 13.38 1.16
CA PRO A 29 -1.65 13.58 1.33
C PRO A 29 -2.25 14.31 0.12
N ILE A 30 -3.33 13.78 -0.42
CA ILE A 30 -4.07 14.36 -1.53
C ILE A 30 -5.33 15.01 -0.99
N MET A 31 -5.54 16.27 -1.33
CA MET A 31 -6.79 16.97 -1.03
C MET A 31 -7.77 16.84 -2.19
N ILE A 32 -8.97 16.32 -1.90
CA ILE A 32 -10.05 16.16 -2.87
C ILE A 32 -11.28 16.92 -2.38
N LYS A 33 -11.80 17.83 -3.20
CA LYS A 33 -13.04 18.58 -2.89
C LYS A 33 -14.28 17.71 -3.12
N LEU A 34 -15.37 18.02 -2.44
CA LEU A 34 -16.66 17.37 -2.68
C LEU A 34 -17.06 17.51 -4.16
N HIS A 35 -17.49 16.40 -4.75
CA HIS A 35 -17.76 16.21 -6.18
C HIS A 35 -16.54 16.30 -7.12
N GLN A 36 -15.32 16.40 -6.58
CA GLN A 36 -14.11 16.32 -7.39
C GLN A 36 -13.75 14.85 -7.66
N THR A 37 -13.10 14.63 -8.79
CA THR A 37 -12.51 13.36 -9.19
C THR A 37 -11.01 13.53 -9.43
N ILE A 38 -10.21 12.59 -8.94
CA ILE A 38 -8.76 12.52 -9.15
C ILE A 38 -8.38 11.16 -9.74
N SER A 39 -7.18 11.10 -10.32
CA SER A 39 -6.59 9.85 -10.81
C SER A 39 -5.25 9.59 -10.15
N PHE A 40 -5.05 8.35 -9.69
CA PHE A 40 -3.80 7.85 -9.12
C PHE A 40 -3.42 6.55 -9.84
N GLY A 41 -2.48 6.64 -10.78
CA GLY A 41 -2.13 5.52 -11.65
C GLY A 41 -3.31 5.04 -12.49
N ALA A 42 -3.80 3.82 -12.23
CA ALA A 42 -4.96 3.25 -12.89
C ALA A 42 -6.27 3.45 -12.12
N LEU A 43 -6.22 4.03 -10.92
CA LEU A 43 -7.36 4.24 -10.04
C LEU A 43 -7.97 5.63 -10.29
N THR A 44 -9.29 5.68 -10.43
CA THR A 44 -10.06 6.93 -10.38
C THR A 44 -10.82 6.98 -9.06
N VAL A 45 -10.73 8.09 -8.34
CA VAL A 45 -11.38 8.30 -7.05
C VAL A 45 -12.21 9.57 -7.12
N SER A 46 -13.49 9.49 -6.83
CA SER A 46 -14.41 10.63 -6.79
C SER A 46 -14.99 10.77 -5.39
N PHE A 47 -14.88 11.95 -4.79
CA PHE A 47 -15.53 12.25 -3.51
C PHE A 47 -16.99 12.61 -3.80
N SER A 48 -17.92 11.68 -3.57
CA SER A 48 -19.30 11.84 -4.00
C SER A 48 -20.19 12.49 -2.96
N GLU A 49 -20.11 12.04 -1.70
CA GLU A 49 -21.04 12.45 -0.65
C GLU A 49 -20.36 12.48 0.71
N ILE A 50 -20.90 13.29 1.62
CA ILE A 50 -20.46 13.35 3.03
C ILE A 50 -21.67 13.44 3.94
N ASP A 51 -21.65 12.65 5.00
CA ASP A 51 -22.47 12.83 6.19
C ASP A 51 -21.58 13.33 7.34
N ASP A 52 -21.79 14.57 7.76
CA ASP A 52 -20.96 15.22 8.77
C ASP A 52 -21.75 15.47 10.05
N SER A 53 -21.50 14.60 11.03
CA SER A 53 -22.06 14.65 12.38
C SER A 53 -21.04 15.10 13.42
N ARG A 54 -19.87 15.61 13.00
CA ARG A 54 -18.82 16.04 13.93
C ARG A 54 -19.36 17.14 14.85
N CYS A 55 -18.95 17.06 16.12
CA CYS A 55 -19.33 18.06 17.11
C CYS A 55 -18.75 19.43 16.70
N PRO A 56 -19.54 20.50 16.54
CA PRO A 56 -18.98 21.82 16.26
C PRO A 56 -17.98 22.25 17.34
N VAL A 57 -16.88 22.91 16.94
CA VAL A 57 -15.81 23.29 17.90
C VAL A 57 -16.26 24.27 18.99
N ASP A 58 -17.36 24.96 18.78
CA ASP A 58 -17.89 26.04 19.62
C ASP A 58 -19.06 25.59 20.52
N VAL A 59 -19.33 24.28 20.61
CA VAL A 59 -20.37 23.71 21.48
C VAL A 59 -19.85 22.51 22.27
N THR A 60 -20.61 22.08 23.28
CA THR A 60 -20.33 20.85 24.03
C THR A 60 -21.25 19.74 23.54
N CYS A 61 -20.69 18.65 23.04
CA CYS A 61 -21.47 17.48 22.62
C CYS A 61 -21.53 16.41 23.68
N VAL A 62 -22.65 15.69 23.68
CA VAL A 62 -22.88 14.52 24.56
C VAL A 62 -22.30 13.25 23.93
N TRP A 63 -22.19 13.19 22.60
CA TRP A 63 -21.77 12.01 21.83
C TRP A 63 -20.57 12.33 20.93
N GLU A 64 -19.74 11.32 20.63
CA GLU A 64 -18.65 11.43 19.67
C GLU A 64 -19.20 11.47 18.24
N GLY A 65 -19.20 12.66 17.64
CA GLY A 65 -19.58 12.85 16.24
C GLY A 65 -18.49 12.37 15.27
N ARG A 66 -18.84 12.19 13.99
CA ARG A 66 -17.90 11.77 12.95
C ARG A 66 -18.25 12.34 11.58
N ALA A 67 -17.24 12.46 10.71
CA ALA A 67 -17.49 12.64 9.28
C ALA A 67 -17.40 11.28 8.60
N SER A 68 -18.39 10.99 7.76
CA SER A 68 -18.48 9.80 6.93
C SER A 68 -18.44 10.23 5.47
N VAL A 69 -17.34 9.91 4.80
CA VAL A 69 -17.07 10.30 3.42
C VAL A 69 -17.30 9.11 2.49
N THR A 70 -18.10 9.32 1.46
CA THR A 70 -18.35 8.34 0.40
C THR A 70 -17.52 8.68 -0.82
N PHE A 71 -16.73 7.71 -1.27
CA PHE A 71 -15.95 7.75 -2.49
C PHE A 71 -16.50 6.76 -3.52
N ASN A 72 -16.66 7.19 -4.76
CA ASN A 72 -16.85 6.30 -5.90
C ASN A 72 -15.50 6.03 -6.55
N VAL A 73 -15.13 4.75 -6.65
CA VAL A 73 -13.80 4.32 -7.08
C VAL A 73 -13.90 3.38 -8.27
N TYR A 74 -13.04 3.59 -9.26
CA TYR A 74 -12.91 2.74 -10.45
C TYR A 74 -11.47 2.31 -10.64
N ASP A 75 -11.21 1.00 -10.68
CA ASP A 75 -9.86 0.42 -10.80
C ASP A 75 -9.56 -0.19 -12.19
N LYS A 76 -10.33 0.22 -13.21
CA LYS A 76 -10.42 -0.34 -14.58
C LYS A 76 -11.19 -1.64 -14.71
N ILE A 77 -11.43 -2.37 -13.62
CA ILE A 77 -12.16 -3.63 -13.64
C ILE A 77 -13.60 -3.37 -13.20
N GLN A 78 -13.77 -2.70 -12.07
CA GLN A 78 -15.07 -2.49 -11.46
C GLN A 78 -15.22 -1.10 -10.84
N ASN A 79 -16.47 -0.63 -10.83
CA ASN A 79 -16.89 0.50 -10.01
C ASN A 79 -17.29 -0.02 -8.64
N GLN A 80 -16.87 0.66 -7.59
CA GLN A 80 -17.31 0.38 -6.23
C GLN A 80 -17.41 1.65 -5.40
N THR A 81 -18.29 1.62 -4.41
CA THR A 81 -18.46 2.70 -3.45
C THR A 81 -17.76 2.33 -2.15
N LEU A 82 -16.99 3.28 -1.64
CA LEU A 82 -16.20 3.17 -0.42
C LEU A 82 -16.67 4.23 0.58
N THR A 83 -17.03 3.84 1.80
CA THR A 83 -17.32 4.78 2.88
C THR A 83 -16.22 4.71 3.94
N LEU A 84 -15.55 5.84 4.17
CA LEU A 84 -14.52 6.01 5.20
C LEU A 84 -14.98 7.01 6.26
N THR A 85 -14.64 6.77 7.52
CA THR A 85 -15.00 7.65 8.63
C THR A 85 -13.77 8.15 9.38
N THR A 86 -13.89 9.32 10.02
CA THR A 86 -12.78 9.95 10.76
C THR A 86 -12.35 9.19 12.02
N ASN A 87 -13.15 8.26 12.55
CA ASN A 87 -12.92 7.61 13.84
C ASN A 87 -13.05 6.08 13.88
N GLU A 88 -13.63 5.43 12.86
CA GLU A 88 -13.84 3.97 12.87
C GLU A 88 -13.19 3.30 11.66
N ILE A 89 -13.65 3.64 10.45
CA ILE A 89 -13.23 2.99 9.20
C ILE A 89 -12.41 3.99 8.41
N GLN A 90 -11.18 4.24 8.88
CA GLN A 90 -10.30 5.22 8.24
C GLN A 90 -9.64 4.70 6.96
N SER A 91 -9.60 3.39 6.72
CA SER A 91 -8.96 2.85 5.51
C SER A 91 -9.62 1.59 4.97
N GLN A 92 -9.58 1.40 3.65
CA GLN A 92 -10.00 0.17 2.99
C GLN A 92 -9.17 -0.11 1.72
N ASN A 93 -9.17 -1.38 1.32
CA ASN A 93 -8.50 -1.84 0.11
C ASN A 93 -9.43 -1.82 -1.10
N VAL A 94 -8.91 -1.38 -2.25
CA VAL A 94 -9.56 -1.37 -3.56
C VAL A 94 -8.61 -2.02 -4.57
N GLY A 95 -8.82 -3.31 -4.85
CA GLY A 95 -7.88 -4.10 -5.64
C GLY A 95 -6.49 -4.11 -4.98
N SER A 96 -5.50 -3.55 -5.67
CA SER A 96 -4.11 -3.41 -5.16
C SER A 96 -3.86 -2.11 -4.38
N TYR A 97 -4.83 -1.20 -4.37
CA TYR A 97 -4.71 0.08 -3.69
C TYR A 97 -5.28 0.00 -2.28
N LYS A 98 -4.74 0.78 -1.36
CA LYS A 98 -5.33 1.07 -0.05
C LYS A 98 -5.55 2.57 0.05
N ILE A 99 -6.80 2.96 0.29
CA ILE A 99 -7.22 4.35 0.45
C ILE A 99 -7.43 4.59 1.94
N THR A 100 -6.84 5.66 2.46
CA THR A 100 -6.96 6.09 3.86
C THR A 100 -7.48 7.52 3.92
N LEU A 101 -8.52 7.76 4.72
CA LEU A 101 -9.02 9.08 5.07
C LEU A 101 -8.21 9.60 6.27
N ILE A 102 -7.60 10.77 6.09
CA ILE A 102 -6.79 11.42 7.12
C ILE A 102 -7.60 12.48 7.83
N ASP A 103 -8.27 13.35 7.06
CA ASP A 103 -9.03 14.46 7.62
C ASP A 103 -10.11 14.93 6.66
N VAL A 104 -11.04 15.73 7.16
CA VAL A 104 -12.06 16.42 6.39
C VAL A 104 -12.12 17.87 6.85
N LEU A 105 -12.03 18.81 5.92
CA LEU A 105 -12.16 20.24 6.18
C LEU A 105 -13.33 20.83 5.41
N PRO A 106 -13.95 21.92 5.87
CA PRO A 106 -13.74 22.54 7.18
C PRO A 106 -14.30 21.66 8.32
N TYR A 107 -13.87 21.93 9.54
CA TYR A 107 -14.51 21.38 10.73
C TYR A 107 -15.74 22.24 11.11
N PRO A 108 -16.87 21.65 11.56
CA PRO A 108 -18.08 22.40 11.83
C PRO A 108 -17.95 23.46 12.92
N VAL A 109 -18.68 24.56 12.73
CA VAL A 109 -18.86 25.66 13.69
C VAL A 109 -20.36 26.00 13.68
N SER A 110 -20.98 26.17 14.84
CA SER A 110 -22.45 26.22 14.98
C SER A 110 -23.11 27.38 14.20
N THR A 111 -22.35 28.45 13.94
CA THR A 111 -22.84 29.67 13.31
C THR A 111 -22.70 29.70 11.79
N THR A 112 -22.07 28.70 11.17
CA THR A 112 -21.71 28.74 9.75
C THR A 112 -22.20 27.50 9.01
N ASN A 113 -22.91 27.73 7.90
CA ASN A 113 -23.28 26.66 7.00
C ASN A 113 -22.11 26.34 6.06
N ILE A 114 -21.47 25.20 6.30
CA ILE A 114 -20.31 24.70 5.53
C ILE A 114 -20.68 23.66 4.46
N SER A 115 -21.98 23.52 4.14
CA SER A 115 -22.58 22.39 3.42
C SER A 115 -22.03 22.10 2.00
N LYS A 116 -21.12 22.90 1.43
CA LYS A 116 -20.68 22.74 0.02
C LYS A 116 -19.18 22.76 -0.21
N ASP A 117 -18.37 23.11 0.79
CA ASP A 117 -16.95 23.38 0.61
C ASP A 117 -16.05 22.31 1.23
N TYR A 118 -16.58 21.08 1.37
CA TYR A 118 -15.82 20.00 1.98
C TYR A 118 -14.62 19.58 1.13
N VAL A 119 -13.52 19.31 1.81
CA VAL A 119 -12.26 18.80 1.29
C VAL A 119 -11.86 17.61 2.16
N ALA A 120 -11.78 16.43 1.56
CA ALA A 120 -11.19 15.27 2.23
C ALA A 120 -9.69 15.23 1.94
N THR A 121 -8.90 14.99 2.97
CA THR A 121 -7.47 14.68 2.85
C THR A 121 -7.31 13.17 2.91
N ILE A 122 -6.78 12.58 1.84
CA ILE A 122 -6.62 11.13 1.72
C ILE A 122 -5.19 10.74 1.40
N ILE A 123 -4.82 9.51 1.74
CA ILE A 123 -3.58 8.86 1.32
C ILE A 123 -3.96 7.63 0.49
N ILE A 124 -3.40 7.52 -0.71
CA ILE A 124 -3.55 6.36 -1.57
C ILE A 124 -2.20 5.64 -1.63
N SER A 125 -2.16 4.41 -1.15
CA SER A 125 -1.00 3.54 -1.23
C SER A 125 -1.27 2.35 -2.13
N LYS A 126 -0.21 1.83 -2.73
CA LYS A 126 -0.29 0.58 -3.49
C LYS A 126 0.91 -0.28 -3.15
N ASN A 127 0.70 -1.60 -3.12
CA ASN A 127 1.82 -2.52 -2.91
C ASN A 127 2.84 -2.33 -4.05
N LYS A 128 4.12 -2.14 -3.69
CA LYS A 128 5.20 -2.00 -4.67
C LYS A 128 5.26 -3.18 -5.65
N ASN A 129 4.91 -4.39 -5.18
CA ASN A 129 4.80 -5.60 -6.00
C ASN A 129 3.77 -5.48 -7.15
N ASP A 130 2.74 -4.64 -6.98
CA ASP A 130 1.68 -4.44 -7.97
C ASP A 130 1.95 -3.24 -8.90
N LEU A 131 2.99 -2.45 -8.61
CA LEU A 131 3.46 -1.33 -9.43
C LEU A 131 4.60 -1.76 -10.36
N ILE A 132 5.45 -2.70 -9.91
CA ILE A 132 6.58 -3.20 -10.68
C ILE A 132 6.08 -4.23 -11.71
N MET A 133 6.24 -3.91 -12.99
CA MET A 133 5.96 -4.88 -14.06
C MET A 133 6.96 -6.04 -14.04
N SER A 134 6.62 -7.18 -14.64
CA SER A 134 7.59 -8.27 -14.76
C SER A 134 8.89 -7.81 -15.48
N PRO A 135 10.06 -8.38 -15.15
CA PRO A 135 11.35 -7.92 -15.67
C PRO A 135 11.40 -7.90 -17.19
N LEU A 136 10.85 -8.92 -17.82
CA LEU A 136 10.79 -9.03 -19.28
C LEU A 136 9.90 -7.92 -19.89
N LYS A 137 8.81 -7.53 -19.21
CA LYS A 137 7.92 -6.47 -19.69
C LYS A 137 8.58 -5.09 -19.56
N GLN A 138 9.32 -4.83 -18.47
CA GLN A 138 10.12 -3.61 -18.34
C GLN A 138 11.17 -3.52 -19.46
N PHE A 139 11.90 -4.60 -19.70
CA PHE A 139 12.91 -4.68 -20.76
C PHE A 139 12.32 -4.46 -22.16
N LYS A 140 11.18 -5.10 -22.46
CA LYS A 140 10.47 -4.92 -23.73
C LYS A 140 9.91 -3.50 -23.92
N ASN A 141 9.64 -2.79 -22.82
CA ASN A 141 9.23 -1.38 -22.84
C ASN A 141 10.43 -0.42 -22.87
N GLY A 142 11.67 -0.92 -23.03
CA GLY A 142 12.86 -0.10 -23.23
C GLY A 142 13.67 0.19 -21.97
N THR A 143 13.30 -0.34 -20.79
CA THR A 143 14.12 -0.21 -19.59
C THR A 143 15.45 -0.96 -19.77
N PRO A 144 16.63 -0.32 -19.60
CA PRO A 144 17.91 -1.00 -19.70
C PRO A 144 18.01 -2.14 -18.70
N GLY A 145 18.60 -3.27 -19.09
CA GLY A 145 18.64 -4.50 -18.28
C GLY A 145 19.09 -4.29 -16.83
N LYS A 146 20.09 -3.42 -16.61
CA LYS A 146 20.64 -3.09 -15.28
C LYS A 146 19.75 -2.19 -14.42
N LEU A 147 18.80 -1.48 -15.02
CA LEU A 147 17.88 -0.55 -14.35
C LEU A 147 16.50 -1.16 -14.10
N ILE A 148 16.38 -2.49 -14.26
CA ILE A 148 15.12 -3.18 -14.05
C ILE A 148 14.89 -3.40 -12.57
N GLU A 149 13.70 -3.02 -12.13
CA GLU A 149 13.30 -3.17 -10.74
C GLU A 149 12.70 -4.55 -10.51
N CYS A 150 13.08 -5.17 -9.40
CA CYS A 150 12.48 -6.41 -8.92
C CYS A 150 11.48 -6.11 -7.81
N ASN A 151 10.42 -6.93 -7.74
CA ASN A 151 9.57 -6.98 -6.57
C ASN A 151 10.43 -7.24 -5.30
N PRO A 152 10.11 -6.59 -4.17
CA PRO A 152 10.70 -6.90 -2.86
C PRO A 152 10.97 -8.39 -2.63
N GLY A 153 12.14 -8.70 -2.07
CA GLY A 153 12.58 -10.08 -1.81
C GLY A 153 13.14 -10.83 -3.04
N LEU A 154 13.14 -10.24 -4.23
CA LEU A 154 13.77 -10.81 -5.43
C LEU A 154 15.02 -10.03 -5.83
N SER A 155 15.98 -10.75 -6.42
CA SER A 155 17.22 -10.21 -6.96
C SER A 155 17.22 -10.25 -8.48
N LEU A 156 17.67 -9.16 -9.09
CA LEU A 156 17.87 -9.07 -10.53
C LEU A 156 19.06 -9.94 -10.96
N ILE A 157 18.87 -10.66 -12.06
CA ILE A 157 19.90 -11.33 -12.83
C ILE A 157 19.77 -11.00 -14.32
N ILE A 158 20.88 -11.06 -15.05
CA ILE A 158 20.91 -10.92 -16.51
C ILE A 158 21.42 -12.23 -17.10
N LYS A 159 20.63 -12.85 -17.98
CA LYS A 159 21.01 -14.12 -18.61
C LYS A 159 22.19 -13.92 -19.56
N ASN A 160 23.21 -14.77 -19.46
CA ASN A 160 24.40 -14.69 -20.32
C ASN A 160 24.08 -14.94 -21.80
N TYR A 161 23.11 -15.80 -22.11
CA TYR A 161 22.82 -16.24 -23.47
C TYR A 161 22.12 -15.19 -24.35
N HIS A 162 21.21 -14.40 -23.77
CA HIS A 162 20.38 -13.45 -24.53
C HIS A 162 20.29 -12.05 -23.89
N GLY A 163 21.04 -11.79 -22.81
CA GLY A 163 20.98 -10.52 -22.09
C GLY A 163 19.64 -10.20 -21.44
N SER A 164 18.68 -11.14 -21.48
CA SER A 164 17.34 -10.91 -20.95
C SER A 164 17.35 -10.92 -19.41
N PRO A 165 16.64 -9.99 -18.77
CA PRO A 165 16.59 -9.85 -17.33
C PRO A 165 15.57 -10.80 -16.70
N ALA A 166 15.85 -11.24 -15.47
CA ALA A 166 14.91 -11.98 -14.65
C ALA A 166 15.09 -11.62 -13.17
N CYS A 167 14.01 -11.66 -12.41
CA CYS A 167 14.03 -11.54 -10.95
C CYS A 167 13.86 -12.94 -10.36
N VAL A 168 14.78 -13.34 -9.51
CA VAL A 168 14.79 -14.65 -8.86
C VAL A 168 15.04 -14.48 -7.36
N LYS A 169 14.72 -15.49 -6.55
CA LYS A 169 15.07 -15.45 -5.13
C LYS A 169 16.60 -15.39 -4.94
N PRO A 170 17.12 -14.72 -3.88
CA PRO A 170 18.55 -14.60 -3.64
C PRO A 170 19.30 -15.95 -3.64
N GLU A 171 18.73 -16.99 -3.03
CA GLU A 171 19.30 -18.33 -3.01
C GLU A 171 19.33 -19.00 -4.39
N THR A 172 18.41 -18.63 -5.27
CA THR A 172 18.38 -19.11 -6.66
C THR A 172 19.41 -18.36 -7.51
N LYS A 173 19.64 -17.06 -7.25
CA LYS A 173 20.70 -16.28 -7.91
C LYS A 173 22.05 -16.96 -7.74
N ILE A 174 22.39 -17.42 -6.53
CA ILE A 174 23.65 -18.12 -6.24
C ILE A 174 23.80 -19.37 -7.13
N LYS A 175 22.78 -20.24 -7.16
CA LYS A 175 22.78 -21.45 -7.99
C LYS A 175 22.90 -21.16 -9.48
N LEU A 176 22.35 -20.05 -9.95
CA LEU A 176 22.43 -19.65 -11.36
C LEU A 176 23.81 -19.09 -11.73
N ILE A 177 24.51 -18.45 -10.79
CA ILE A 177 25.91 -18.06 -10.95
C ILE A 177 26.80 -19.29 -11.06
N GLU A 178 26.66 -20.25 -10.13
CA GLU A 178 27.43 -21.53 -10.14
C GLU A 178 27.24 -22.32 -11.45
N ARG A 179 26.06 -22.22 -12.06
CA ARG A 179 25.71 -22.89 -13.32
C ARG A 179 26.06 -22.07 -14.56
N ASN A 180 26.76 -20.94 -14.42
CA ASN A 180 27.12 -20.03 -15.51
C ASN A 180 25.93 -19.48 -16.33
N TRP A 181 24.72 -19.44 -15.74
CA TRP A 181 23.53 -18.89 -16.38
C TRP A 181 23.53 -17.35 -16.37
N THR A 182 24.18 -16.77 -15.37
CA THR A 182 24.36 -15.33 -15.19
C THR A 182 25.73 -15.10 -14.58
N THR A 183 26.39 -13.99 -14.93
CA THR A 183 27.62 -13.56 -14.26
C THR A 183 27.29 -12.75 -13.01
N ASN A 184 28.26 -12.60 -12.09
CA ASN A 184 28.15 -11.62 -11.01
C ASN A 184 28.05 -10.21 -11.61
N ALA A 185 26.84 -9.80 -11.94
CA ALA A 185 26.53 -8.41 -12.23
C ALA A 185 26.26 -7.73 -10.87
N PHE A 186 27.29 -6.99 -10.44
CA PHE A 186 27.38 -5.93 -9.42
C PHE A 186 26.27 -5.86 -8.37
#